data_AF-A0A0P7CGH7-F1
#
_entry.id   AF-A0A0P7CGH7-F1
#
_cell.length_a   1.000
_cell.length_b   1.000
_cell.length_c   1.000
_cell.angle_alpha   90.00
_cell.angle_beta   90.00
_cell.angle_gamma   90.00
#
_symmetry.space_group_name_H-M   'P 1'
#
loop_
_entity.id
_entity.type
_entity.pdbx_description
1 polymer ?
#
loop_
_entity_poly.entity_id
_entity_poly.type
_entity_poly.pdbx_seq_one_letter_code
_entity_poly.pdbx_strand_id
1 'polypeptide(L)'
;MTEPLTFALDRGRTLLVTPAPVTPVEHLTGTTREALATVADEHGRNCGRVERAYWGALQLTWPNGFDARLTNGERERLNALFDPRRVSDLPAWDELHDLDKGAALLHVWKRRWEGAGYAREHYPARYLDDSRLVALPPELACRHAVIVARYWDFAVDRLGMDEVERLYYGALVEEDRRRGVVRQTSPAYSAALAAAGGVG
;
A
#
# COMPACT_ATOMS: atom_id res chain seq x y z
N MET A 1 13.83 -17.65 -8.49
CA MET A 1 13.05 -17.55 -9.75
C MET A 1 11.61 -17.27 -9.36
N THR A 2 10.99 -16.23 -9.91
CA THR A 2 9.59 -15.89 -9.63
C THR A 2 8.70 -16.77 -10.51
N GLU A 3 7.65 -17.37 -9.94
CA GLU A 3 6.69 -18.15 -10.72
C GLU A 3 5.90 -17.24 -11.68
N PRO A 4 5.61 -17.71 -12.92
CA PRO A 4 4.83 -16.95 -13.88
C PRO A 4 3.35 -16.85 -13.46
N LEU A 5 2.78 -15.66 -13.58
CA LEU A 5 1.38 -15.36 -13.35
C LEU A 5 0.57 -15.57 -14.62
N THR A 6 -0.69 -15.99 -14.49
CA THR A 6 -1.58 -16.17 -15.65
C THR A 6 -2.47 -14.94 -15.84
N PHE A 7 -2.53 -14.41 -17.06
CA PHE A 7 -3.41 -13.30 -17.45
C PHE A 7 -4.25 -13.67 -18.67
N ALA A 8 -5.57 -13.67 -18.52
CA ALA A 8 -6.51 -14.00 -19.60
C ALA A 8 -7.12 -12.73 -20.21
N LEU A 9 -7.04 -12.65 -21.54
CA LEU A 9 -7.78 -11.67 -22.33
C LEU A 9 -9.22 -12.14 -22.52
N ASP A 10 -10.17 -11.21 -22.57
CA ASP A 10 -11.60 -11.46 -22.79
C ASP A 10 -11.85 -12.16 -24.14
N ARG A 11 -10.89 -12.05 -25.08
CA ARG A 11 -10.90 -12.74 -26.38
C ARG A 11 -10.46 -14.21 -26.31
N GLY A 12 -10.28 -14.77 -25.11
CA GLY A 12 -9.93 -16.18 -24.89
C GLY A 12 -8.44 -16.52 -25.01
N ARG A 13 -7.56 -15.53 -25.15
CA ARG A 13 -6.11 -15.76 -25.19
C ARG A 13 -5.51 -15.66 -23.78
N THR A 14 -4.77 -16.68 -23.38
CA THR A 14 -4.04 -16.72 -22.11
C THR A 14 -2.58 -16.32 -22.30
N LEU A 15 -2.08 -15.49 -21.41
CA LEU A 15 -0.71 -14.99 -21.39
C LEU A 15 -0.05 -15.39 -20.06
N LEU A 16 1.20 -15.82 -20.14
CA LEU A 16 2.06 -16.08 -19.00
C LEU A 16 2.92 -14.85 -18.75
N VAL A 17 2.85 -14.30 -17.54
CA VAL A 17 3.50 -13.05 -17.17
C VAL A 17 4.53 -13.33 -16.09
N THR A 18 5.81 -13.12 -16.40
CA THR A 18 6.92 -13.43 -15.49
C THR A 18 7.49 -12.14 -14.89
N PRO A 19 7.28 -11.87 -13.59
CA PRO A 19 7.80 -10.68 -12.94
C PRO A 19 9.34 -10.66 -12.95
N ALA A 20 9.91 -9.49 -13.22
CA ALA A 20 11.35 -9.26 -13.28
C ALA A 20 11.75 -8.03 -12.44
N PRO A 21 13.03 -7.87 -12.08
CA PRO A 21 13.52 -6.63 -11.48
C PRO A 21 13.14 -5.43 -12.33
N VAL A 22 12.70 -4.35 -11.67
CA VAL A 22 12.27 -3.12 -12.35
C VAL A 22 13.42 -2.54 -13.14
N THR A 23 13.25 -2.43 -14.46
CA THR A 23 14.27 -1.87 -15.36
C THR A 23 13.72 -0.67 -16.11
N PRO A 24 14.46 0.45 -16.20
CA PRO A 24 14.07 1.58 -17.03
C PRO A 24 13.99 1.17 -18.50
N VAL A 25 12.94 1.59 -19.18
CA VAL A 25 12.74 1.42 -20.61
C VAL A 25 12.56 2.79 -21.24
N GLU A 26 13.45 3.15 -22.15
CA GLU A 26 13.27 4.31 -23.02
C GLU A 26 12.28 3.95 -24.13
N HIS A 27 11.21 4.73 -24.22
CA HIS A 27 10.24 4.63 -25.31
C HIS A 27 10.54 5.67 -26.39
N LEU A 28 10.08 5.37 -27.62
CA LEU A 28 10.24 6.22 -28.81
C LEU A 28 9.65 7.63 -28.62
N THR A 29 8.75 7.81 -27.66
CA THR A 29 8.11 9.08 -27.31
C THR A 29 8.89 9.92 -26.29
N GLY A 30 10.08 9.48 -25.86
CA GLY A 30 10.91 10.18 -24.86
C GLY A 30 10.42 10.05 -23.43
N THR A 31 9.40 9.24 -23.18
CA THR A 31 8.90 8.95 -21.83
C THR A 31 9.62 7.74 -21.25
N THR A 32 10.28 7.89 -20.10
CA THR A 32 10.82 6.75 -19.34
C THR A 32 9.68 5.95 -18.72
N ARG A 33 9.62 4.66 -19.01
CA ARG A 33 8.70 3.69 -18.37
C ARG A 33 9.51 2.68 -17.56
N GLU A 34 8.86 2.02 -16.62
CA GLU A 34 9.45 0.94 -15.83
C GLU A 34 8.94 -0.42 -16.34
N ALA A 35 9.80 -1.29 -16.85
CA ALA A 35 9.41 -2.67 -17.15
C ALA A 35 9.31 -3.48 -15.86
N LEU A 36 8.15 -4.13 -15.66
CA LEU A 36 7.84 -4.93 -14.47
C LEU A 36 7.85 -6.43 -14.74
N ALA A 37 7.54 -6.85 -15.98
CA ALA A 37 7.47 -8.26 -16.34
C ALA A 37 7.62 -8.48 -17.85
N THR A 38 8.03 -9.70 -18.20
CA THR A 38 7.93 -10.22 -19.57
C THR A 38 6.65 -11.02 -19.75
N VAL A 39 6.13 -11.07 -20.97
CA VAL A 39 4.90 -11.78 -21.31
C VAL A 39 5.18 -12.81 -22.40
N ALA A 40 4.70 -14.03 -22.23
CA ALA A 40 4.74 -15.09 -23.21
C ALA A 40 3.35 -15.72 -23.43
N ASP A 41 3.16 -16.44 -24.54
CA ASP A 41 2.01 -17.34 -24.69
C ASP A 41 2.26 -18.70 -24.02
N GLU A 42 1.27 -19.58 -24.05
CA GLU A 42 1.35 -20.95 -23.51
C GLU A 42 2.44 -21.82 -24.16
N HIS A 43 2.96 -21.41 -25.33
CA HIS A 43 4.05 -22.08 -26.04
C HIS A 43 5.41 -21.42 -25.77
N GLY A 44 5.48 -20.44 -24.87
CA GLY A 44 6.70 -19.71 -24.51
C GLY A 44 7.14 -18.65 -25.51
N ARG A 45 6.30 -18.27 -26.48
CA ARG A 45 6.66 -17.22 -27.45
C ARG A 45 6.50 -15.84 -26.84
N ASN A 46 7.50 -14.98 -27.03
CA ASN A 46 7.48 -13.61 -26.54
C ASN A 46 6.26 -12.84 -27.08
N CYS A 47 5.42 -12.40 -26.15
CA CYS A 47 4.21 -11.63 -26.39
C CYS A 47 4.31 -10.21 -25.83
N GLY A 48 5.49 -9.75 -25.40
CA GLY A 48 5.72 -8.37 -24.99
C GLY A 48 6.09 -8.24 -23.51
N ARG A 49 5.68 -7.12 -22.90
CA ARG A 49 6.05 -6.77 -21.52
C ARG A 49 4.97 -5.94 -20.82
N VAL A 50 4.96 -6.02 -19.49
CA VAL A 50 4.16 -5.13 -18.64
C VAL A 50 5.04 -3.98 -18.19
N GLU A 51 4.55 -2.76 -18.40
CA GLU A 51 5.25 -1.52 -18.10
C GLU A 51 4.40 -0.64 -17.17
N ARG A 52 5.06 0.14 -16.31
CA ARG A 52 4.43 1.19 -15.51
C ARG A 52 4.77 2.56 -16.09
N ALA A 53 3.74 3.33 -16.40
CA ALA A 53 3.87 4.71 -16.83
C ALA A 53 4.09 5.66 -15.63
N TYR A 54 4.59 6.87 -15.88
CA TYR A 54 4.88 7.90 -14.86
C TYR A 54 3.69 8.20 -13.92
N TRP A 55 2.46 8.07 -14.40
CA TRP A 55 1.24 8.26 -13.60
C TRP A 55 0.81 7.03 -12.77
N GLY A 56 1.61 5.96 -12.77
CA GLY A 56 1.40 4.74 -11.99
C GLY A 56 0.51 3.70 -12.65
N ALA A 57 -0.09 4.00 -13.80
CA ALA A 57 -0.91 3.04 -14.55
C ALA A 57 -0.04 1.96 -15.22
N LEU A 58 -0.48 0.71 -15.14
CA LEU A 58 0.13 -0.39 -15.87
C LEU A 58 -0.36 -0.47 -17.31
N GLN A 59 0.54 -0.85 -18.20
CA GLN A 59 0.29 -1.08 -19.62
C GLN A 59 0.92 -2.40 -20.05
N LEU A 60 0.22 -3.12 -20.92
CA LEU A 60 0.79 -4.24 -21.66
C LEU A 60 1.25 -3.71 -23.01
N THR A 61 2.53 -3.89 -23.34
CA THR A 61 3.14 -3.44 -24.59
C THR A 61 3.57 -4.64 -25.41
N TRP A 62 3.10 -4.73 -26.65
CA TRP A 62 3.43 -5.83 -27.57
C TRP A 62 4.90 -5.74 -28.05
N PRO A 63 5.47 -6.82 -28.62
CA PRO A 63 6.87 -6.81 -29.09
C PRO A 63 7.16 -5.75 -30.16
N ASN A 64 6.14 -5.31 -30.89
CA ASN A 64 6.25 -4.24 -31.89
C ASN A 64 6.21 -2.82 -31.29
N GLY A 65 6.19 -2.69 -29.96
CA GLY A 65 6.22 -1.41 -29.25
C GLY A 65 4.86 -0.72 -29.10
N PHE A 66 3.78 -1.31 -29.61
CA PHE A 66 2.44 -0.74 -29.47
C PHE A 66 1.75 -1.19 -28.18
N ASP A 67 1.04 -0.26 -27.54
CA ASP A 67 0.20 -0.55 -26.39
C ASP A 67 -0.94 -1.52 -26.77
N ALA A 68 -1.15 -2.54 -25.94
CA ALA A 68 -2.26 -3.46 -26.08
C ALA A 68 -3.58 -2.76 -25.77
N ARG A 69 -4.54 -2.87 -26.70
CA ARG A 69 -5.91 -2.41 -26.46
C ARG A 69 -6.63 -3.37 -25.53
N LEU A 70 -6.56 -3.07 -24.25
CA LEU A 70 -7.25 -3.78 -23.19
C LEU A 70 -8.63 -3.16 -22.90
N THR A 71 -9.63 -4.01 -22.64
CA THR A 71 -10.91 -3.59 -22.05
C THR A 71 -10.69 -2.96 -20.68
N ASN A 72 -11.70 -2.28 -20.13
CA ASN A 72 -11.57 -1.71 -18.78
C ASN A 72 -11.34 -2.82 -17.74
N GLY A 73 -12.07 -3.94 -17.84
CA GLY A 73 -11.89 -5.09 -16.94
C GLY A 73 -10.52 -5.76 -17.09
N GLU A 74 -9.99 -5.89 -18.32
CA GLU A 74 -8.62 -6.37 -18.54
C GLU A 74 -7.57 -5.43 -17.93
N ARG A 75 -7.76 -4.11 -18.02
CA ARG A 75 -6.88 -3.12 -17.38
C ARG A 75 -6.92 -3.24 -15.86
N GLU A 76 -8.09 -3.41 -15.26
CA GLU A 76 -8.23 -3.60 -13.82
C GLU A 76 -7.54 -4.88 -13.36
N ARG A 77 -7.76 -6.01 -14.06
CA ARG A 77 -7.07 -7.28 -13.77
C ARG A 77 -5.56 -7.18 -13.93
N LEU A 78 -5.07 -6.52 -14.99
CA LEU A 78 -3.63 -6.32 -15.19
C LEU A 78 -3.04 -5.45 -14.09
N ASN A 79 -3.71 -4.34 -13.73
CA ASN A 79 -3.33 -3.52 -12.59
C ASN A 79 -3.28 -4.37 -11.32
N ALA A 80 -4.27 -5.21 -11.03
CA ALA A 80 -4.26 -6.07 -9.85
C ALA A 80 -3.08 -7.08 -9.81
N LEU A 81 -2.57 -7.55 -10.96
CA LEU A 81 -1.43 -8.48 -11.02
C LEU A 81 -0.10 -7.85 -10.59
N PHE A 82 0.08 -6.53 -10.78
CA PHE A 82 1.30 -5.81 -10.36
C PHE A 82 1.01 -4.61 -9.48
N ASP A 83 -0.22 -4.47 -9.00
CA ASP A 83 -0.51 -3.61 -7.87
C ASP A 83 0.15 -4.35 -6.72
N PRO A 84 1.15 -3.76 -6.05
CA PRO A 84 1.73 -4.37 -4.86
C PRO A 84 0.74 -4.44 -3.69
N ARG A 85 -0.57 -4.35 -3.97
CA ARG A 85 -1.68 -4.07 -3.09
C ARG A 85 -2.91 -4.79 -3.60
N ARG A 86 -3.04 -6.04 -3.21
CA ARG A 86 -4.34 -6.54 -2.73
C ARG A 86 -4.86 -5.72 -1.53
N VAL A 87 -4.71 -4.39 -1.50
CA VAL A 87 -5.26 -3.51 -0.46
C VAL A 87 -6.78 -3.55 -0.46
N SER A 88 -7.41 -3.87 -1.59
CA SER A 88 -8.85 -4.18 -1.63
C SER A 88 -9.23 -5.46 -0.89
N ASP A 89 -8.29 -6.40 -0.70
CA ASP A 89 -8.48 -7.64 0.07
C ASP A 89 -7.93 -7.52 1.51
N LEU A 90 -7.34 -6.36 1.83
CA LEU A 90 -6.94 -5.99 3.18
C LEU A 90 -8.13 -5.37 3.91
N PRO A 91 -8.18 -5.48 5.25
CA PRO A 91 -9.28 -4.94 6.04
C PRO A 91 -9.60 -3.47 5.73
N ALA A 92 -10.86 -3.19 5.46
CA ALA A 92 -11.37 -1.83 5.45
C ALA A 92 -11.39 -1.24 6.86
N TRP A 93 -11.57 0.08 6.97
CA TRP A 93 -11.56 0.80 8.26
C TRP A 93 -12.42 0.14 9.35
N ASP A 94 -13.62 -0.30 8.99
CA ASP A 94 -14.57 -0.88 9.94
C ASP A 94 -14.21 -2.31 10.40
N GLU A 95 -13.31 -2.97 9.67
CA GLU A 95 -12.76 -4.29 9.98
C GLU A 95 -11.45 -4.23 10.78
N LEU A 96 -10.87 -3.03 10.94
CA LEU A 96 -9.63 -2.85 11.69
C LEU A 96 -9.88 -2.88 13.21
N HIS A 97 -8.98 -3.57 13.91
CA HIS A 97 -8.84 -3.43 15.35
C HIS A 97 -8.36 -2.02 15.73
N ASP A 98 -8.68 -1.57 16.94
CA ASP A 98 -8.39 -0.22 17.42
C ASP A 98 -6.90 0.15 17.34
N LEU A 99 -6.01 -0.82 17.60
CA LEU A 99 -4.57 -0.60 17.49
C LEU A 99 -4.14 -0.35 16.03
N ASP A 100 -4.74 -1.04 15.07
CA ASP A 100 -4.43 -0.88 13.64
C ASP A 100 -5.04 0.41 13.08
N LYS A 101 -6.23 0.80 13.56
CA LYS A 101 -6.81 2.13 13.30
C LYS A 101 -5.89 3.23 13.84
N GLY A 102 -5.41 3.08 15.07
CA GLY A 102 -4.46 3.99 15.70
C GLY A 102 -3.15 4.10 14.92
N ALA A 103 -2.59 2.97 14.47
CA ALA A 103 -1.36 2.95 13.67
C ALA A 103 -1.53 3.67 12.32
N ALA A 104 -2.69 3.50 11.67
CA ALA A 104 -3.01 4.23 10.45
C ALA A 104 -3.14 5.74 10.71
N LEU A 105 -3.84 6.14 11.78
CA LEU A 105 -4.00 7.54 12.19
C LEU A 105 -2.67 8.19 12.57
N LEU A 106 -1.80 7.48 13.29
CA LEU A 106 -0.46 7.96 13.64
C LEU A 106 0.33 8.31 12.38
N HIS A 107 0.34 7.43 11.38
CA HIS A 107 1.01 7.70 10.11
C HIS A 107 0.41 8.90 9.37
N VAL A 108 -0.91 8.98 9.28
CA VAL A 108 -1.61 10.08 8.61
C VAL A 108 -1.36 11.43 9.30
N TRP A 109 -1.36 11.46 10.63
CA TRP A 109 -1.07 12.66 11.41
C TRP A 109 0.36 13.14 11.18
N LYS A 110 1.34 12.23 11.25
CA LYS A 110 2.74 12.57 11.00
C LYS A 110 2.96 13.04 9.57
N ARG A 111 2.28 12.42 8.61
CA ARG A 111 2.31 12.87 7.21
C ARG A 111 1.77 14.28 7.03
N ARG A 112 0.72 14.68 7.77
CA ARG A 112 0.15 16.04 7.71
C ARG A 112 1.15 17.10 8.17
N TRP A 113 1.86 16.85 9.27
CA TRP A 113 2.72 17.85 9.90
C TRP A 113 4.18 17.83 9.45
N GLU A 114 4.72 16.64 9.19
CA GLU A 114 6.16 16.43 8.92
C GLU A 114 6.42 16.04 7.45
N GLY A 115 5.35 15.78 6.68
CA GLY A 115 5.43 15.41 5.27
C GLY A 115 5.55 13.91 5.03
N ALA A 116 5.29 13.50 3.78
CA ALA A 116 5.15 12.08 3.43
C ALA A 116 6.45 11.26 3.51
N GLY A 117 7.61 11.88 3.21
CA GLY A 117 8.91 11.22 3.30
C GLY A 117 9.29 10.94 4.74
N TYR A 118 9.28 11.98 5.58
CA TYR A 118 9.60 11.90 7.00
C TYR A 118 8.68 10.91 7.73
N ALA A 119 7.36 11.00 7.50
CA ALA A 119 6.41 10.08 8.12
C ALA A 119 6.66 8.63 7.72
N ARG A 120 7.05 8.33 6.47
CA ARG A 120 7.35 6.96 6.05
C ARG A 120 8.62 6.42 6.71
N GLU A 121 9.64 7.26 6.87
CA GLU A 121 10.93 6.86 7.43
C GLU A 121 10.89 6.69 8.95
N HIS A 122 10.26 7.63 9.65
CA HIS A 122 10.33 7.70 11.12
C HIS A 122 9.05 7.24 11.83
N TYR A 123 7.92 7.21 11.13
CA TYR A 123 6.62 6.79 11.65
C TYR A 123 5.85 5.96 10.60
N PRO A 124 6.46 4.89 10.04
CA PRO A 124 5.74 4.03 9.11
C PRO A 124 4.52 3.44 9.80
N ALA A 125 3.43 3.23 9.05
CA ALA A 125 2.31 2.48 9.58
C ALA A 125 2.78 1.06 9.92
N ARG A 126 2.64 0.66 11.18
CA ARG A 126 3.01 -0.66 11.71
C ARG A 126 1.80 -1.28 12.38
N TYR A 127 1.13 -2.15 11.64
CA TYR A 127 -0.02 -2.89 12.14
C TYR A 127 0.41 -4.02 13.07
N LEU A 128 -0.42 -4.33 14.05
CA LEU A 128 -0.13 -5.20 15.18
C LEU A 128 -1.13 -6.33 15.36
N ASP A 129 -2.32 -6.22 14.78
CA ASP A 129 -3.40 -7.18 15.00
C ASP A 129 -3.65 -8.07 13.78
N ASP A 130 -4.12 -7.53 12.65
CA ASP A 130 -4.45 -8.38 11.49
C ASP A 130 -3.18 -8.95 10.85
N SER A 131 -3.03 -10.27 10.87
CA SER A 131 -1.87 -10.98 10.31
C SER A 131 -1.55 -10.63 8.84
N ARG A 132 -2.56 -10.29 8.02
CA ARG A 132 -2.37 -9.85 6.63
C ARG A 132 -1.73 -8.47 6.56
N LEU A 133 -2.03 -7.61 7.53
CA LEU A 133 -1.49 -6.27 7.66
C LEU A 133 -0.10 -6.25 8.31
N VAL A 134 0.12 -7.09 9.32
CA VAL A 134 1.41 -7.26 10.01
C VAL A 134 2.50 -7.74 9.05
N ALA A 135 2.14 -8.60 8.09
CA ALA A 135 3.08 -9.14 7.10
C ALA A 135 3.46 -8.14 5.99
N LEU A 136 2.88 -6.93 5.97
CA LEU A 136 3.13 -5.97 4.91
C LEU A 136 4.52 -5.31 5.04
N PRO A 137 5.24 -5.13 3.93
CA PRO A 137 6.35 -4.20 3.84
C PRO A 137 5.94 -2.77 4.27
N PRO A 138 6.83 -1.99 4.90
CA PRO A 138 6.52 -0.65 5.41
C PRO A 138 5.88 0.27 4.36
N GLU A 139 6.34 0.22 3.11
CA GLU A 139 5.79 1.05 2.01
C GLU A 139 4.32 0.74 1.73
N LEU A 140 3.94 -0.53 1.81
CA LEU A 140 2.58 -1.00 1.57
C LEU A 140 1.68 -0.75 2.75
N ALA A 141 2.18 -0.96 3.97
CA ALA A 141 1.46 -0.62 5.19
C ALA A 141 1.13 0.89 5.24
N CYS A 142 2.09 1.75 4.88
CA CYS A 142 1.88 3.21 4.80
C CYS A 142 0.85 3.59 3.73
N ARG A 143 0.85 2.94 2.55
CA ARG A 143 -0.18 3.23 1.53
C ARG A 143 -1.56 2.75 1.97
N HIS A 144 -1.64 1.61 2.64
CA HIS A 144 -2.88 1.11 3.24
C HIS A 144 -3.44 2.13 4.24
N ALA A 145 -2.60 2.63 5.16
CA ALA A 145 -3.00 3.59 6.19
C ALA A 145 -3.65 4.84 5.58
N VAL A 146 -3.04 5.38 4.51
CA VAL A 146 -3.56 6.56 3.80
C VAL A 146 -4.86 6.26 3.06
N ILE A 147 -5.09 5.02 2.60
CA ILE A 147 -6.35 4.65 1.97
C ILE A 147 -7.47 4.53 3.01
N VAL A 148 -7.23 3.79 4.09
CA VAL A 148 -8.28 3.45 5.08
C VAL A 148 -8.60 4.62 6.01
N ALA A 149 -7.58 5.36 6.47
CA ALA A 149 -7.77 6.53 7.32
C ALA A 149 -7.99 7.83 6.52
N ARG A 150 -7.71 7.82 5.21
CA ARG A 150 -7.72 9.00 4.33
C ARG A 150 -6.78 10.10 4.80
N TYR A 151 -7.32 11.09 5.50
CA TYR A 151 -6.61 12.23 6.06
C TYR A 151 -7.21 12.59 7.41
N TRP A 152 -6.45 13.28 8.26
CA TRP A 152 -6.82 13.52 9.66
C TRP A 152 -8.19 14.21 9.82
N ASP A 153 -8.44 15.29 9.08
CA ASP A 153 -9.71 16.03 9.19
C ASP A 153 -10.91 15.15 8.84
N PHE A 154 -10.79 14.26 7.85
CA PHE A 154 -11.84 13.29 7.53
C PHE A 154 -12.10 12.31 8.68
N ALA A 155 -11.05 11.86 9.36
CA ALA A 155 -11.21 10.97 10.52
C ALA A 155 -11.90 11.69 11.70
N VAL A 156 -11.54 12.96 11.93
CA VAL A 156 -12.17 13.81 12.96
C VAL A 156 -13.65 14.05 12.63
N ASP A 157 -13.97 14.38 11.38
CA ASP A 157 -15.36 14.58 10.94
C ASP A 157 -16.21 13.31 11.09
N ARG A 158 -15.62 12.14 10.87
CA ARG A 158 -16.31 10.85 10.93
C ARG A 158 -16.50 10.33 12.36
N LEU A 159 -15.49 10.47 13.23
CA LEU A 159 -15.43 9.78 14.53
C LEU A 159 -15.58 10.74 15.72
N GLY A 160 -15.36 12.04 15.52
CA GLY A 160 -15.16 13.01 16.59
C GLY A 160 -13.71 13.03 17.10
N MET A 161 -13.31 14.17 17.66
CA MET A 161 -11.94 14.39 18.13
C MET A 161 -11.54 13.42 19.24
N ASP A 162 -12.41 13.19 20.22
CA ASP A 162 -12.11 12.34 21.39
C ASP A 162 -11.73 10.91 20.98
N GLU A 163 -12.46 10.33 20.03
CA GLU A 163 -12.22 8.98 19.54
C GLU A 163 -10.95 8.90 18.68
N VAL A 164 -10.72 9.91 17.84
CA VAL A 164 -9.47 10.01 17.06
C VAL A 164 -8.26 10.12 17.98
N GLU A 165 -8.33 10.94 19.03
CA GLU A 165 -7.26 11.10 20.01
C GLU A 165 -7.03 9.80 20.78
N ARG A 166 -8.08 9.11 21.23
CA ARG A 166 -7.96 7.82 21.91
C ARG A 166 -7.18 6.80 21.05
N LEU A 167 -7.57 6.64 19.79
CA LEU A 167 -6.92 5.71 18.85
C LEU A 167 -5.48 6.14 18.55
N TYR A 168 -5.26 7.42 18.27
CA TYR A 168 -3.94 7.98 17.97
C TYR A 168 -2.96 7.81 19.13
N TYR A 169 -3.36 8.21 20.34
CA TYR A 169 -2.49 8.15 21.51
C TYR A 169 -2.23 6.70 21.94
N GLY A 170 -3.21 5.80 21.79
CA GLY A 170 -2.99 4.37 22.01
C GLY A 170 -1.85 3.82 21.12
N ALA A 171 -1.88 4.11 19.82
CA ALA A 171 -0.81 3.69 18.91
C ALA A 171 0.52 4.41 19.17
N LEU A 172 0.49 5.69 19.56
CA LEU A 172 1.71 6.44 19.87
C LEU A 172 2.43 5.87 21.10
N VAL A 173 1.69 5.46 22.13
CA VAL A 173 2.25 4.80 23.33
C VAL A 173 2.97 3.50 22.94
N GLU A 174 2.36 2.67 22.09
CA GLU A 174 3.00 1.44 21.63
C GLU A 174 4.26 1.69 20.81
N GLU A 175 4.24 2.71 19.93
CA GLU A 175 5.41 3.09 19.15
C GLU A 175 6.54 3.66 20.02
N ASP A 176 6.20 4.52 20.98
CA ASP A 176 7.17 5.09 21.93
C ASP A 176 7.78 3.99 22.82
N ARG A 177 6.97 3.03 23.31
CA ARG A 177 7.46 1.86 24.07
C ARG A 177 8.48 1.05 23.26
N ARG A 178 8.23 0.80 21.98
CA ARG A 178 9.19 0.10 21.09
C ARG A 178 10.49 0.85 20.91
N ARG A 179 10.42 2.17 20.82
CA ARG A 179 11.59 3.03 20.62
C ARG A 179 12.36 3.29 21.91
N GLY A 180 11.85 2.82 23.06
CA GLY A 180 12.41 3.14 24.38
C GLY A 180 12.29 4.62 24.71
N VAL A 181 11.33 5.32 24.12
CA VAL A 181 11.07 6.75 24.34
C VAL A 181 9.90 6.88 25.31
N VAL A 182 10.02 7.74 26.31
CA VAL A 182 8.90 8.13 27.17
C VAL A 182 8.60 9.60 26.92
N ARG A 183 7.43 9.91 26.37
CA ARG A 183 6.98 11.29 26.21
C ARG A 183 6.11 11.67 27.40
N GLN A 184 6.39 12.80 28.05
CA GLN A 184 5.39 13.49 28.87
C GLN A 184 4.86 14.64 28.04
N THR A 185 3.55 14.74 27.76
CA THR A 185 2.94 16.05 27.37
C THR A 185 1.42 16.10 27.14
N SER A 186 0.62 15.03 27.21
CA SER A 186 -0.85 15.16 27.01
C SER A 186 -1.65 14.30 28.00
N PRO A 187 -2.76 14.82 28.60
CA PRO A 187 -3.67 14.03 29.42
C PRO A 187 -4.18 12.76 28.72
N ALA A 188 -4.47 12.84 27.41
CA ALA A 188 -4.92 11.70 26.62
C ALA A 188 -3.80 10.68 26.38
N TYR A 189 -2.55 11.14 26.23
CA TYR A 189 -1.38 10.24 26.22
C TYR A 189 -1.17 9.55 27.57
N SER A 190 -1.30 10.28 28.68
CA SER A 190 -1.19 9.72 30.03
C SER A 190 -2.28 8.67 30.30
N ALA A 191 -3.51 8.91 29.85
CA ALA A 191 -4.61 7.94 29.93
C ALA A 191 -4.32 6.68 29.10
N ALA A 192 -3.83 6.83 27.87
CA ALA A 192 -3.42 5.71 27.02
C ALA A 192 -2.26 4.91 27.63
N LEU A 193 -1.27 5.59 28.20
CA LEU A 193 -0.12 4.96 28.87
C LEU A 193 -0.56 4.16 30.11
N ALA A 194 -1.48 4.70 30.90
CA ALA A 194 -2.03 4.00 32.07
C ALA A 194 -2.82 2.74 31.66
N ALA A 195 -3.62 2.80 30.59
CA ALA A 195 -4.32 1.64 30.05
C ALA A 195 -3.35 0.57 29.54
N ALA A 196 -2.24 0.97 28.92
CA ALA A 196 -1.24 0.06 28.38
C ALA A 196 -0.31 -0.56 29.45
N GLY A 197 -0.23 0.01 30.65
CA GLY A 197 0.54 -0.49 31.80
C GLY A 197 -0.24 -1.36 32.78
N GLY A 198 -1.55 -1.54 32.57
CA GLY A 198 -2.48 -2.23 33.47
C GLY A 198 -2.64 -3.74 33.26
N VAL A 199 -1.60 -4.44 32.82
CA VAL A 199 -1.57 -5.91 32.81
C VAL A 199 -0.29 -6.38 33.49
N GLY A 200 -0.40 -6.76 34.77
CA GLY A 200 0.64 -7.39 35.59
C GLY A 200 1.15 -6.53 36.72
#